data_AF-A0A256YLV7-F1
#
_entry.id   AF-A0A256YLV7-F1
#
_cell.length_a   1.000
_cell.length_b   1.000
_cell.length_c   1.000
_cell.angle_alpha   90.00
_cell.angle_beta   90.00
_cell.angle_gamma   90.00
#
_symmetry.space_group_name_H-M   'P 1'
#
loop_
_entity.id
_entity.type
_entity.pdbx_description
1 polymer ?
#
loop_
_entity_poly.entity_id
_entity_poly.type
_entity_poly.pdbx_seq_one_letter_code
_entity_poly.pdbx_strand_id
1 'polypeptide(L)'
;MNKKAEWRGWLIFINVLVVGWLIINNVYIVYKTEKINTPNVYCENNVVKQEYGGLIGSLSGTLVSLYCMDYLNSKYSLSCNENDEVIITCKTTIYSRFFSAGKEFDWLIN
;
A
#
# COMPACT_ATOMS: atom_id res chain seq x y z
N MET A 1 12.27 16.60 -40.97
CA MET A 1 11.54 15.87 -39.90
C MET A 1 12.15 16.22 -38.55
N ASN A 2 11.35 16.69 -37.60
CA ASN A 2 11.82 17.24 -36.34
C ASN A 2 12.09 16.10 -35.34
N LYS A 3 13.33 15.58 -35.30
CA LYS A 3 13.75 14.44 -34.47
C LYS A 3 13.31 14.58 -32.99
N LYS A 4 13.17 15.80 -32.48
CA LYS A 4 12.73 16.09 -31.12
C LYS A 4 11.27 15.70 -30.85
N ALA A 5 10.42 15.74 -31.88
CA ALA A 5 9.01 15.33 -31.78
C ALA A 5 8.86 13.80 -31.82
N GLU A 6 9.65 13.09 -32.65
CA GLU A 6 9.68 11.62 -32.66
C GLU A 6 10.14 11.05 -31.32
N TRP A 7 11.21 11.60 -30.74
CA TRP A 7 11.72 11.16 -29.44
C TRP A 7 10.69 11.33 -28.31
N ARG A 8 9.90 12.40 -28.35
CA ARG A 8 8.81 12.61 -27.39
C ARG A 8 7.68 11.61 -27.58
N GLY A 9 7.32 11.27 -28.82
CA GLY A 9 6.32 10.24 -29.11
C GLY A 9 6.73 8.86 -28.61
N TRP A 10 7.99 8.47 -28.82
CA TRP A 10 8.54 7.20 -28.32
C TRP A 10 8.54 7.11 -26.79
N LEU A 11 8.91 8.19 -26.10
CA LEU A 11 8.86 8.23 -24.64
C LEU A 11 7.43 8.05 -24.12
N ILE A 12 6.43 8.69 -24.73
CA ILE A 12 5.03 8.53 -24.35
C ILE A 12 4.58 7.07 -24.56
N PHE A 13 4.91 6.49 -25.71
CA PHE A 13 4.55 5.11 -26.04
C PHE A 13 5.15 4.10 -25.04
N ILE A 14 6.42 4.24 -24.69
CA ILE A 14 7.09 3.39 -23.69
C ILE A 14 6.43 3.53 -22.32
N ASN A 15 6.09 4.75 -21.89
CA ASN A 15 5.42 4.97 -20.61
C ASN A 15 4.04 4.29 -20.57
N VAL A 16 3.26 4.37 -21.65
CA VAL A 16 1.95 3.69 -21.75
C VAL A 16 2.10 2.17 -21.66
N LEU A 17 3.09 1.60 -22.36
CA LEU A 17 3.35 0.15 -22.28
C LEU A 17 3.78 -0.30 -20.89
N VAL A 18 4.65 0.45 -20.22
CA VAL A 18 5.10 0.14 -18.85
C VAL A 18 3.93 0.21 -17.87
N VAL A 19 3.14 1.28 -17.91
CA VAL A 19 1.96 1.43 -17.03
C VAL A 19 0.93 0.34 -17.31
N GLY A 20 0.66 0.04 -18.59
CA GLY A 20 -0.25 -1.04 -18.98
C GLY A 20 0.20 -2.40 -18.46
N TRP A 21 1.50 -2.71 -18.58
CA TRP A 21 2.06 -3.96 -18.06
C TRP A 21 1.95 -4.04 -16.52
N LEU A 22 2.22 -2.94 -15.81
CA LEU A 22 2.09 -2.90 -14.35
C LEU A 22 0.65 -3.11 -13.87
N ILE A 23 -0.33 -2.59 -14.61
CA ILE A 23 -1.76 -2.80 -14.33
C ILE A 23 -2.14 -4.27 -14.57
N ILE A 24 -1.76 -4.85 -15.72
CA ILE A 24 -2.09 -6.26 -16.06
C ILE A 24 -1.51 -7.23 -15.02
N ASN A 25 -0.30 -6.97 -14.53
CA ASN A 25 0.38 -7.84 -13.57
C ASN A 25 -0.01 -7.56 -12.11
N ASN A 26 -0.98 -6.69 -11.83
CA ASN A 26 -1.41 -6.33 -10.47
C ASN A 26 -0.24 -5.95 -9.56
N VAL A 27 0.72 -5.17 -10.08
CA VAL A 27 1.89 -4.79 -9.29
C VAL A 27 1.46 -3.95 -8.10
N TYR A 28 1.86 -4.41 -6.91
CA TYR A 28 1.59 -3.74 -5.65
C TYR A 28 2.70 -2.73 -5.36
N ILE A 29 2.28 -1.48 -5.13
CA ILE A 29 3.15 -0.39 -4.71
C ILE A 29 2.86 -0.02 -3.27
N VAL A 30 3.92 0.27 -2.51
CA VAL A 30 3.79 0.82 -1.17
C VAL A 30 3.27 2.25 -1.28
N TYR A 31 2.26 2.59 -0.47
CA TYR A 31 1.71 3.94 -0.44
C TYR A 31 1.73 4.56 0.96
N LYS A 32 1.85 3.75 2.01
CA LYS A 32 1.84 4.19 3.40
C LYS A 32 2.64 3.22 4.26
N THR A 33 3.45 3.77 5.15
CA THR A 33 4.19 3.01 6.16
C THR A 33 4.06 3.75 7.47
N GLU A 34 3.55 3.08 8.50
CA GLU A 34 3.30 3.70 9.81
C GLU A 34 3.74 2.78 10.94
N LYS A 35 4.04 3.39 12.09
CA LYS A 35 4.29 2.67 13.34
C LYS A 35 2.96 2.37 14.04
N ILE A 36 2.76 1.13 14.45
CA ILE A 36 1.62 0.74 15.28
C ILE A 36 1.98 1.06 16.75
N ASN A 37 1.34 2.08 17.30
CA ASN A 37 1.46 2.47 18.71
C ASN A 37 0.27 1.97 19.55
N THR A 38 -0.15 0.73 19.32
CA THR A 38 -1.25 0.14 20.10
C THR A 38 -0.68 -0.43 21.39
N PRO A 39 -1.24 -0.09 22.58
CA PRO A 39 -0.83 -0.74 23.81
C PRO A 39 -1.06 -2.25 23.66
N ASN A 40 -0.04 -3.04 24.00
CA ASN A 40 0.01 -4.50 23.91
C ASN A 40 0.33 -5.09 22.53
N VAL A 41 0.80 -4.30 21.56
CA VAL A 41 1.38 -4.83 20.32
C VAL A 41 2.89 -4.60 20.36
N TYR A 42 3.66 -5.68 20.21
CA TYR A 42 5.12 -5.63 20.31
C TYR A 42 5.78 -6.62 19.36
N CYS A 43 7.08 -6.43 19.18
CA CYS A 43 7.93 -7.37 18.47
C CYS A 43 8.64 -8.29 19.45
N GLU A 44 8.64 -9.58 19.15
CA GLU A 44 9.43 -10.58 19.87
C GLU A 44 10.01 -11.56 18.85
N ASN A 45 11.33 -11.71 18.81
CA ASN A 45 12.02 -12.57 17.84
C ASN A 45 11.65 -12.29 16.37
N ASN A 46 11.55 -11.01 15.98
CA ASN A 46 11.10 -10.55 14.65
C ASN A 46 9.67 -10.97 14.27
N VAL A 47 8.85 -11.39 15.25
CA VAL A 47 7.44 -11.70 15.05
C VAL A 47 6.60 -10.65 15.78
N VAL A 48 5.61 -10.10 15.07
CA VAL A 48 4.62 -9.19 15.64
C VAL A 48 3.65 -10.00 16.48
N LYS A 49 3.57 -9.68 17.77
CA LYS A 49 2.69 -10.31 18.74
C LYS A 49 1.75 -9.28 19.36
N GLN A 50 0.61 -9.75 19.82
CA GLN A 50 -0.35 -8.96 20.55
C GLN A 50 -0.72 -9.65 21.85
N GLU A 51 -0.77 -8.90 22.96
CA GLU A 51 -1.19 -9.42 24.26
C GLU A 51 -2.57 -8.87 24.65
N TYR A 52 -3.47 -9.78 25.03
CA TYR A 52 -4.78 -9.43 25.58
C TYR A 52 -5.00 -10.17 26.89
N GLY A 53 -4.89 -9.46 28.01
CA GLY A 53 -5.16 -10.02 29.34
C GLY A 53 -4.29 -11.23 29.69
N GLY A 54 -3.01 -11.22 29.31
CA GLY A 54 -2.07 -12.32 29.54
C GLY A 54 -2.09 -13.43 28.48
N LEU A 55 -2.95 -13.34 27.47
CA LEU A 55 -2.94 -14.23 26.31
C LEU A 55 -2.17 -13.59 25.15
N ILE A 56 -1.17 -14.30 24.64
CA ILE A 56 -0.39 -13.91 23.47
C ILE A 56 -1.11 -14.44 22.22
N GLY A 57 -1.55 -13.53 21.35
CA GLY A 57 -2.25 -13.84 20.11
C GLY A 57 -1.66 -13.11 18.90
N SER A 58 -2.11 -13.51 17.72
CA SER A 58 -1.83 -12.79 16.48
C SER A 58 -2.64 -11.49 16.42
N LEU A 59 -2.01 -10.41 15.95
CA LEU A 59 -2.67 -9.12 15.75
C LEU A 59 -3.94 -9.29 14.90
N SER A 60 -5.09 -8.86 15.41
CA SER A 60 -6.37 -9.02 14.71
C SER A 60 -6.33 -8.33 13.34
N GLY A 61 -6.54 -9.09 12.26
CA GLY A 61 -6.49 -8.60 10.89
C GLY A 61 -7.46 -7.44 10.61
N THR A 62 -8.55 -7.33 11.37
CA THR A 62 -9.55 -6.25 11.27
C THR A 62 -9.03 -4.91 11.78
N LEU A 63 -8.21 -4.91 12.85
CA LEU A 63 -7.58 -3.67 13.33
C LEU A 63 -6.50 -3.20 12.37
N VAL A 64 -5.73 -4.14 11.83
CA VAL A 64 -4.65 -3.87 10.88
C VAL A 64 -5.20 -3.38 9.54
N SER A 65 -6.33 -3.93 9.09
CA SER A 65 -6.97 -3.50 7.86
C SER A 65 -7.38 -2.03 7.91
N LEU A 66 -7.88 -1.54 9.07
CA LEU A 66 -8.29 -0.13 9.24
C LEU A 66 -7.18 0.87 8.91
N TYR A 67 -5.91 0.54 9.18
CA TYR A 67 -4.78 1.40 8.86
C TYR A 67 -4.52 1.53 7.35
N CYS A 68 -4.96 0.55 6.55
CA CYS A 68 -4.68 0.44 5.13
C CYS A 68 -5.95 0.48 4.25
N MET A 69 -7.03 1.16 4.66
CA MET A 69 -8.30 1.18 3.92
C MET A 69 -8.41 2.22 2.80
N ASP A 70 -7.33 2.94 2.48
CA ASP A 70 -7.39 4.08 1.56
C ASP A 70 -7.72 3.68 0.11
N TYR A 71 -7.52 2.40 -0.26
CA TYR A 71 -7.72 1.90 -1.61
C TYR A 71 -8.44 0.55 -1.64
N LEU A 72 -9.20 0.31 -2.72
CA LEU A 72 -10.11 -0.84 -2.83
C LEU A 72 -9.41 -2.20 -2.78
N ASN A 73 -8.17 -2.29 -3.30
CA ASN A 73 -7.34 -3.51 -3.28
C ASN A 73 -6.10 -3.32 -2.40
N SER A 74 -6.26 -2.65 -1.27
CA SER A 74 -5.18 -2.52 -0.30
C SER A 74 -4.82 -3.87 0.31
N LYS A 75 -3.51 -4.07 0.48
CA LYS A 75 -2.89 -5.15 1.25
C LYS A 75 -2.03 -4.51 2.33
N TYR A 76 -1.81 -5.24 3.41
CA TYR A 76 -0.88 -4.84 4.45
C TYR A 76 0.19 -5.90 4.64
N SER A 77 1.34 -5.48 5.15
CA SER A 77 2.35 -6.36 5.72
C SER A 77 2.83 -5.77 7.04
N LEU A 78 2.97 -6.63 8.04
CA LEU A 78 3.49 -6.29 9.35
C LEU A 78 4.95 -6.74 9.42
N SER A 79 5.80 -5.89 10.00
CA SER A 79 7.21 -6.19 10.19
C SER A 79 7.74 -5.52 11.45
N CYS A 80 8.78 -6.09 12.02
CA CYS A 80 9.55 -5.49 13.10
C CYS A 80 10.70 -4.67 12.52
N ASN A 81 10.88 -3.46 13.00
CA ASN A 81 12.07 -2.66 12.69
C ASN A 81 13.23 -3.02 13.65
N GLU A 82 14.42 -2.51 13.37
CA GLU A 82 15.64 -2.71 14.18
C GLU A 82 15.50 -2.27 15.66
N ASN A 83 14.54 -1.39 15.94
CA ASN A 83 14.22 -0.90 17.29
C ASN A 83 13.10 -1.71 17.99
N ASP A 84 12.80 -2.93 17.51
CA ASP A 84 11.66 -3.75 17.96
C ASP A 84 10.28 -3.05 17.86
N GLU A 85 10.19 -2.09 16.95
CA GLU A 85 8.96 -1.37 16.68
C GLU A 85 8.12 -2.09 15.62
N VAL A 86 6.82 -2.18 15.87
CA VAL A 86 5.87 -2.79 14.93
C VAL A 86 5.53 -1.78 13.86
N ILE A 87 5.88 -2.11 12.61
CA ILE A 87 5.63 -1.30 11.43
C ILE A 87 4.58 -1.99 10.57
N ILE A 88 3.60 -1.21 10.13
CA ILE A 88 2.65 -1.62 9.10
C ILE A 88 3.02 -0.95 7.78
N THR A 89 3.11 -1.75 6.73
CA THR A 89 3.29 -1.27 5.36
C THR A 89 2.04 -1.59 4.55
N CYS A 90 1.37 -0.55 4.09
CA CYS A 90 0.21 -0.65 3.21
C CYS A 90 0.64 -0.59 1.74
N LYS A 91 0.10 -1.52 0.97
CA LYS A 91 0.37 -1.68 -0.45
C LYS A 91 -0.94 -1.66 -1.21
N THR A 92 -0.95 -1.06 -2.39
CA THR A 92 -2.12 -1.05 -3.27
C THR A 92 -1.68 -1.37 -4.69
N THR A 93 -2.62 -1.80 -5.53
CA THR A 93 -2.32 -1.90 -6.96
C THR A 93 -2.27 -0.50 -7.58
N ILE A 94 -1.46 -0.34 -8.62
CA ILE A 94 -1.42 0.91 -9.39
C ILE A 94 -2.81 1.28 -9.92
N TYR A 95 -3.57 0.28 -10.39
CA TYR A 95 -4.97 0.45 -10.80
C TYR A 95 -5.80 1.06 -9.66
N SER A 96 -5.81 0.44 -8.48
CA SER A 96 -6.58 0.97 -7.35
C SER A 96 -6.13 2.36 -6.95
N ARG A 97 -4.83 2.68 -6.98
CA ARG A 97 -4.36 4.04 -6.69
C ARG A 97 -4.92 5.07 -7.67
N PHE A 98 -4.90 4.79 -8.97
CA PHE A 98 -5.43 5.72 -9.98
C PHE A 98 -6.95 5.83 -9.95
N PHE A 99 -7.67 4.72 -9.78
CA PHE A 99 -9.14 4.71 -9.86
C PHE A 99 -9.84 4.95 -8.52
N SER A 100 -9.19 4.66 -7.39
CA SER A 100 -9.75 4.97 -6.06
C SER A 100 -9.40 6.38 -5.59
N ALA A 101 -8.33 7.01 -6.12
CA ALA A 101 -8.22 8.47 -6.07
C ALA A 101 -9.40 9.15 -6.80
N GLY A 102 -10.04 8.44 -7.73
CA GLY A 102 -11.31 8.83 -8.33
C GLY A 102 -12.48 8.95 -7.34
N LYS A 103 -12.42 8.36 -6.13
CA LYS A 103 -13.44 8.57 -5.09
C LYS A 103 -13.30 9.89 -4.35
N GLU A 104 -12.17 10.60 -4.48
CA GLU A 104 -12.11 12.02 -4.10
C GLU A 104 -12.94 12.90 -5.06
N PHE A 105 -13.53 12.35 -6.12
CA PHE A 105 -14.46 13.03 -7.03
C PHE A 105 -15.93 12.62 -6.84
N ASP A 106 -16.30 11.87 -5.79
CA ASP A 106 -17.70 11.55 -5.51
C ASP A 106 -18.54 12.82 -5.19
N TRP A 107 -17.91 13.95 -4.82
CA TRP A 107 -18.58 15.26 -4.71
C TRP A 107 -18.78 15.98 -6.05
N LEU A 108 -18.20 15.49 -7.15
CA LEU A 108 -18.36 16.06 -8.49
C LEU A 108 -19.46 15.37 -9.32
N ILE A 109 -20.04 14.28 -8.81
CA ILE A 109 -21.11 13.50 -9.47
C ILE A 109 -22.44 13.60 -8.66
N ASN A 110 -22.51 14.44 -7.63
CA ASN A 110 -23.73 14.74 -6.87
C ASN A 110 -24.05 16.22 -6.89
#